data_AF-A0A4R0N3K1-F1
#
_entry.id   AF-A0A4R0N3K1-F1
#
_cell.length_a   1.000
_cell.length_b   1.000
_cell.length_c   1.000
_cell.angle_alpha   90.00
_cell.angle_beta   90.00
_cell.angle_gamma   90.00
#
_symmetry.space_group_name_H-M   'P 1'
#
loop_
_entity.id
_entity.type
_entity.pdbx_description
1 polymer ?
#
loop_
_entity_poly.entity_id
_entity_poly.type
_entity_poly.pdbx_seq_one_letter_code
_entity_poly.pdbx_strand_id
1 'polypeptide(L)'
;MSNVTWLSRSALLLGDNGIEKLQNKHVLVVGLGGVGSFAAEFICRSGIGEMTIVDGDVVDPTNRNRQLPALATNHGVSKAEIMKERLLAINPDLKLNVINSFLTPEKCQELLENKFDYVMDCIDSVKPKLTLLSSALEKNIPIVSSMGAGGKLDPTSIKITMLPDTYQCVLASYVRKRLNKTINADKIKAVFSTEEIRKDSLIMTDGSNFKKSAYGTVSYLPAAFGGTCASVVIRDLLGYPIEMAQRPARISHKTLQKRKAKKK
;
A
#
# COMPACT_ATOMS: atom_id res chain seq x y z
N MET A 1 -25.49 -15.05 10.72
CA MET A 1 -24.53 -14.08 11.28
C MET A 1 -23.16 -14.70 11.16
N SER A 2 -22.19 -13.99 10.59
CA SER A 2 -20.80 -14.42 10.50
C SER A 2 -20.22 -14.64 11.90
N ASN A 3 -19.38 -15.67 12.07
CA ASN A 3 -18.82 -15.98 13.38
C ASN A 3 -17.65 -15.03 13.67
N VAL A 4 -17.91 -13.97 14.46
CA VAL A 4 -16.90 -12.95 14.82
C VAL A 4 -16.19 -13.20 16.15
N THR A 5 -16.41 -14.35 16.79
CA THR A 5 -15.83 -14.63 18.12
C THR A 5 -14.30 -14.59 18.14
N TRP A 6 -13.66 -14.91 17.02
CA TRP A 6 -12.20 -14.81 16.82
C TRP A 6 -11.67 -13.36 16.85
N LEU A 7 -12.54 -12.37 16.70
CA LEU A 7 -12.23 -10.93 16.85
C LEU A 7 -12.41 -10.41 18.29
N SER A 8 -12.70 -11.27 19.27
CA SER A 8 -12.97 -10.87 20.66
C SER A 8 -11.93 -9.93 21.27
N ARG A 9 -10.63 -10.14 20.99
CA ARG A 9 -9.56 -9.23 21.46
C ARG A 9 -9.55 -7.89 20.73
N SER A 10 -9.88 -7.87 19.43
CA SER A 10 -10.05 -6.64 18.67
C SER A 10 -11.28 -5.87 19.15
N ALA A 11 -12.36 -6.55 19.51
CA ALA A 11 -13.58 -5.94 20.03
C ALA A 11 -13.35 -5.20 21.35
N LEU A 12 -12.45 -5.67 22.23
CA LEU A 12 -12.06 -4.94 23.45
C LEU A 12 -11.45 -3.56 23.17
N LEU A 13 -10.81 -3.40 22.01
CA LEU A 13 -10.15 -2.15 21.61
C LEU A 13 -11.06 -1.27 20.73
N LEU A 14 -11.75 -1.88 19.76
CA LEU A 14 -12.52 -1.19 18.73
C LEU A 14 -14.01 -1.04 19.08
N GLY A 15 -14.48 -1.79 20.07
CA GLY A 15 -15.89 -1.99 20.37
C GLY A 15 -16.61 -2.84 19.33
N ASP A 16 -17.75 -3.43 19.71
CA ASP A 16 -18.56 -4.27 18.82
C ASP A 16 -19.05 -3.49 17.59
N ASN A 17 -19.41 -2.21 17.77
CA ASN A 17 -19.77 -1.30 16.67
C ASN A 17 -18.59 -1.07 15.71
N GLY A 18 -17.34 -1.05 16.21
CA GLY A 18 -16.16 -0.95 15.35
C GLY A 18 -16.00 -2.19 14.48
N ILE A 19 -16.19 -3.38 15.06
CA ILE A 19 -16.18 -4.64 14.32
C ILE A 19 -17.30 -4.68 13.27
N GLU A 20 -18.53 -4.36 13.66
CA GLU A 20 -19.68 -4.32 12.74
C GLU A 20 -19.45 -3.35 11.58
N LYS A 21 -18.90 -2.15 11.85
CA LYS A 21 -18.53 -1.21 10.80
C LYS A 21 -17.56 -1.82 9.80
N LEU A 22 -16.48 -2.45 10.27
CA LEU A 22 -15.46 -3.07 9.39
C LEU A 22 -16.04 -4.22 8.57
N GLN A 23 -16.93 -5.04 9.16
CA GLN A 23 -17.61 -6.11 8.42
C GLN A 23 -18.45 -5.60 7.24
N ASN A 24 -18.87 -4.34 7.25
CA ASN A 24 -19.63 -3.72 6.15
C ASN A 24 -18.74 -2.95 5.15
N LYS A 25 -17.41 -3.15 5.18
CA LYS A 25 -16.46 -2.44 4.30
C LYS A 25 -15.87 -3.32 3.22
N HIS A 26 -15.60 -2.68 2.08
CA HIS A 26 -14.88 -3.26 0.95
C HIS A 26 -13.54 -2.57 0.72
N VAL A 27 -12.44 -3.31 0.90
CA VAL A 27 -11.07 -2.80 0.72
C VAL A 27 -10.39 -3.44 -0.50
N LEU A 28 -9.78 -2.61 -1.34
CA LEU A 28 -8.92 -3.05 -2.45
C LEU A 28 -7.44 -3.02 -2.02
N VAL A 29 -6.72 -4.13 -2.20
CA VAL A 29 -5.25 -4.20 -2.03
C VAL A 29 -4.59 -4.56 -3.36
N VAL A 30 -3.71 -3.67 -3.84
CA VAL A 30 -3.01 -3.86 -5.12
C VAL A 30 -1.52 -4.05 -4.92
N GLY A 31 -1.02 -5.19 -5.40
CA GLY A 31 0.32 -5.70 -5.16
C GLY A 31 0.37 -6.52 -3.88
N LEU A 32 0.81 -7.77 -3.95
CA LEU A 32 0.94 -8.76 -2.88
C LEU A 32 2.42 -9.14 -2.67
N GLY A 33 3.31 -8.19 -2.90
CA GLY A 33 4.73 -8.29 -2.58
C GLY A 33 5.01 -8.11 -1.08
N GLY A 34 6.18 -7.58 -0.74
CA GLY A 34 6.63 -7.49 0.65
C GLY A 34 5.84 -6.53 1.55
N VAL A 35 5.12 -5.57 0.95
CA VAL A 35 4.22 -4.67 1.68
C VAL A 35 2.80 -5.22 1.67
N GLY A 36 2.28 -5.46 0.47
CA GLY A 36 0.85 -5.68 0.31
C GLY A 36 0.36 -7.06 0.75
N SER A 37 1.21 -8.08 0.76
CA SER A 37 0.82 -9.38 1.34
C SER A 37 0.55 -9.30 2.84
N PHE A 38 1.39 -8.57 3.58
CA PHE A 38 1.15 -8.28 5.00
C PHE A 38 0.00 -7.29 5.19
N ALA A 39 -0.16 -6.31 4.31
CA ALA A 39 -1.31 -5.40 4.37
C ALA A 39 -2.64 -6.17 4.24
N ALA A 40 -2.78 -7.04 3.23
CA ALA A 40 -3.97 -7.85 3.03
C ALA A 40 -4.24 -8.77 4.23
N GLU A 41 -3.20 -9.41 4.77
CA GLU A 41 -3.29 -10.21 6.00
C GLU A 41 -3.88 -9.39 7.17
N PHE A 42 -3.36 -8.18 7.42
CA PHE A 42 -3.83 -7.35 8.53
C PHE A 42 -5.24 -6.80 8.31
N ILE A 43 -5.61 -6.45 7.07
CA ILE A 43 -6.98 -6.05 6.74
C ILE A 43 -7.95 -7.22 6.98
N CYS A 44 -7.61 -8.44 6.55
CA CYS A 44 -8.45 -9.62 6.81
C CYS A 44 -8.59 -9.87 8.31
N ARG A 45 -7.48 -9.85 9.06
CA ARG A 45 -7.47 -10.02 10.52
C ARG A 45 -8.21 -8.92 11.30
N SER A 46 -8.50 -7.78 10.66
CA SER A 46 -9.31 -6.73 11.28
C SER A 46 -10.82 -6.99 11.22
N GLY A 47 -11.26 -8.01 10.47
CA GLY A 47 -12.67 -8.34 10.32
C GLY A 47 -13.37 -7.60 9.17
N ILE A 48 -12.62 -7.05 8.21
CA ILE A 48 -13.19 -6.49 6.98
C ILE A 48 -14.02 -7.57 6.26
N GLY A 49 -15.23 -7.22 5.82
CA GLY A 49 -16.17 -8.19 5.26
C GLY A 49 -16.00 -8.47 3.78
N GLU A 50 -15.52 -7.50 3.01
CA GLU A 50 -15.21 -7.69 1.59
C GLU A 50 -13.80 -7.19 1.25
N MET A 51 -13.05 -7.98 0.49
CA MET A 51 -11.73 -7.60 0.02
C MET A 51 -11.56 -7.96 -1.45
N THR A 52 -10.91 -7.07 -2.19
CA THR A 52 -10.37 -7.40 -3.51
C THR A 52 -8.85 -7.36 -3.44
N ILE A 53 -8.18 -8.42 -3.88
CA ILE A 53 -6.73 -8.49 -3.97
C ILE A 53 -6.29 -8.62 -5.43
N VAL A 54 -5.21 -7.92 -5.79
CA VAL A 54 -4.70 -7.88 -7.17
C VAL A 54 -3.20 -8.07 -7.20
N ASP A 55 -2.73 -9.12 -7.87
CA ASP A 55 -1.31 -9.33 -8.18
C ASP A 55 -1.17 -10.26 -9.39
N GLY A 56 -0.17 -10.03 -10.24
CA GLY A 56 0.11 -10.83 -11.43
C GLY A 56 1.41 -11.63 -11.36
N ASP A 57 2.18 -11.50 -10.27
CA ASP A 57 3.43 -12.22 -10.08
C ASP A 57 3.20 -13.61 -9.46
N VAL A 58 4.17 -14.49 -9.71
CA VAL A 58 4.36 -15.75 -9.01
C VAL A 58 5.46 -15.64 -7.94
N VAL A 59 5.50 -16.58 -7.01
CA VAL A 59 6.56 -16.66 -6.00
C VAL A 59 7.91 -16.92 -6.68
N ASP A 60 8.85 -16.02 -6.46
CA ASP A 60 10.26 -16.18 -6.85
C ASP A 60 11.13 -16.51 -5.61
N PRO A 61 12.18 -17.35 -5.71
CA PRO A 61 13.03 -17.70 -4.57
C PRO A 61 13.63 -16.50 -3.82
N THR A 62 13.89 -15.39 -4.51
CA THR A 62 14.41 -14.14 -3.93
C THR A 62 13.37 -13.37 -3.12
N ASN A 63 12.12 -13.79 -3.14
CA ASN A 63 11.01 -13.14 -2.42
C ASN A 63 10.93 -13.60 -0.96
N ARG A 64 11.48 -14.78 -0.64
CA ARG A 64 11.41 -15.41 0.70
C ARG A 64 11.95 -14.54 1.83
N ASN A 65 12.86 -13.62 1.54
CA ASN A 65 13.42 -12.74 2.57
C ASN A 65 12.38 -11.76 3.14
N ARG A 66 11.27 -11.46 2.44
CA ARG A 66 10.40 -10.32 2.78
C ARG A 66 8.93 -10.41 2.36
N GLN A 67 8.50 -11.48 1.67
CA GLN A 67 7.12 -11.61 1.18
C GLN A 67 6.42 -12.75 1.91
N LEU A 68 5.26 -12.46 2.49
CA LEU A 68 4.47 -13.42 3.26
C LEU A 68 4.11 -14.71 2.49
N PRO A 69 3.72 -14.68 1.18
CA PRO A 69 3.37 -15.91 0.46
C PRO A 69 4.59 -16.75 0.03
N ALA A 70 5.82 -16.23 0.14
CA ALA A 70 6.99 -16.88 -0.42
C ALA A 70 7.60 -17.91 0.54
N LEU A 71 7.47 -19.19 0.21
CA LEU A 71 8.08 -20.32 0.91
C LEU A 71 9.03 -21.07 -0.03
N ALA A 72 9.91 -21.89 0.54
CA ALA A 72 10.81 -22.73 -0.28
C ALA A 72 10.06 -23.80 -1.11
N THR A 73 8.81 -24.09 -0.74
CA THR A 73 7.99 -25.18 -1.26
C THR A 73 7.01 -24.75 -2.36
N ASN A 74 6.89 -23.46 -2.67
CA ASN A 74 5.83 -22.95 -3.54
C ASN A 74 6.33 -21.96 -4.62
N HIS A 75 7.57 -22.12 -5.08
CA HIS A 75 8.10 -21.32 -6.20
C HIS A 75 7.26 -21.52 -7.48
N GLY A 76 7.05 -20.44 -8.24
CA GLY A 76 6.25 -20.46 -9.47
C GLY A 76 4.73 -20.46 -9.26
N VAL A 77 4.25 -20.53 -8.01
CA VAL A 77 2.83 -20.46 -7.69
C VAL A 77 2.38 -18.99 -7.60
N SER A 78 1.16 -18.69 -8.06
CA SER A 78 0.60 -17.33 -8.00
C SER A 78 0.54 -16.81 -6.57
N LYS A 79 1.04 -15.58 -6.35
CA LYS A 79 0.94 -14.91 -5.05
C LYS A 79 -0.52 -14.64 -4.67
N ALA A 80 -1.36 -14.31 -5.65
CA ALA A 80 -2.77 -14.02 -5.45
C ALA A 80 -3.53 -15.26 -4.95
N GLU A 81 -3.28 -16.43 -5.52
CA GLU A 81 -3.92 -17.68 -5.08
C GLU A 81 -3.42 -18.15 -3.70
N ILE A 82 -2.11 -18.05 -3.41
CA ILE A 82 -1.61 -18.37 -2.06
C ILE A 82 -2.25 -17.45 -1.01
N MET A 83 -2.35 -16.15 -1.31
CA MET A 83 -2.99 -15.22 -0.39
C MET A 83 -4.49 -15.48 -0.28
N LYS A 84 -5.17 -15.90 -1.35
CA LYS A 84 -6.58 -16.32 -1.28
C LYS A 84 -6.81 -17.43 -0.26
N GLU A 85 -6.07 -18.54 -0.39
CA GLU A 85 -6.16 -19.68 0.53
C GLU A 85 -5.87 -19.24 1.97
N ARG A 86 -4.82 -18.44 2.15
CA ARG A 86 -4.41 -17.94 3.47
C ARG A 86 -5.47 -17.04 4.11
N LEU A 87 -6.03 -16.09 3.36
CA LEU A 87 -7.00 -15.13 3.89
C LEU A 87 -8.32 -15.81 4.23
N LEU A 88 -8.77 -16.77 3.42
CA LEU A 88 -9.98 -17.57 3.72
C LEU A 88 -9.76 -18.54 4.88
N ALA A 89 -8.53 -19.01 5.11
CA ALA A 89 -8.19 -19.78 6.32
C ALA A 89 -8.24 -18.93 7.60
N ILE A 90 -8.07 -17.61 7.48
CA ILE A 90 -8.19 -16.66 8.61
C ILE A 90 -9.66 -16.29 8.84
N ASN A 91 -10.35 -15.91 7.79
CA ASN A 91 -11.76 -15.50 7.83
C ASN A 91 -12.53 -16.19 6.70
N PRO A 92 -13.15 -17.36 6.96
CA PRO A 92 -13.93 -18.09 5.98
C PRO A 92 -15.15 -17.32 5.44
N ASP A 93 -15.64 -16.35 6.22
CA ASP A 93 -16.78 -15.51 5.86
C ASP A 93 -16.38 -14.28 5.00
N LEU A 94 -15.08 -14.08 4.73
CA LEU A 94 -14.60 -12.97 3.90
C LEU A 94 -15.10 -13.13 2.46
N LYS A 95 -15.84 -12.15 1.96
CA LYS A 95 -16.13 -12.04 0.52
C LYS A 95 -14.85 -11.59 -0.20
N LEU A 96 -14.10 -12.55 -0.74
CA LEU A 96 -12.80 -12.30 -1.35
C LEU A 96 -12.86 -12.39 -2.87
N ASN A 97 -12.56 -11.27 -3.54
CA ASN A 97 -12.39 -11.20 -4.99
C ASN A 97 -10.88 -11.23 -5.32
N VAL A 98 -10.46 -12.10 -6.23
CA VAL A 98 -9.04 -12.32 -6.55
C VAL A 98 -8.80 -12.04 -8.03
N ILE A 99 -7.91 -11.08 -8.31
CA ILE A 99 -7.52 -10.73 -9.68
C ILE A 99 -6.05 -11.11 -9.86
N ASN A 100 -5.85 -12.29 -10.45
CA ASN A 100 -4.52 -12.83 -10.75
C ASN A 100 -3.99 -12.28 -12.09
N SER A 101 -3.80 -10.96 -12.18
CA SER A 101 -3.21 -10.31 -13.36
C SER A 101 -2.61 -8.94 -13.03
N PHE A 102 -1.67 -8.48 -13.86
CA PHE A 102 -1.19 -7.10 -13.78
C PHE A 102 -2.30 -6.10 -14.15
N LEU A 103 -2.36 -4.99 -13.43
CA LEU A 103 -3.25 -3.87 -13.77
C LEU A 103 -2.69 -3.09 -14.96
N THR A 104 -3.32 -3.28 -16.12
CA THR A 104 -3.22 -2.30 -17.21
C THR A 104 -4.06 -1.06 -16.87
N PRO A 105 -3.84 0.08 -17.53
CA PRO A 105 -4.68 1.27 -17.33
C PRO A 105 -6.18 1.00 -17.49
N GLU A 106 -6.56 0.22 -18.50
CA GLU A 106 -7.94 -0.09 -18.83
C GLU A 106 -8.57 -0.96 -17.74
N LYS A 107 -7.88 -2.04 -17.34
CA LYS A 107 -8.32 -2.90 -16.24
C LYS A 107 -8.41 -2.16 -14.91
N CYS A 108 -7.53 -1.18 -14.68
CA CYS A 108 -7.57 -0.36 -13.47
C CYS A 108 -8.82 0.53 -13.45
N GLN A 109 -9.22 1.08 -14.59
CA GLN A 109 -10.44 1.89 -14.69
C GLN A 109 -11.68 1.02 -14.45
N GLU A 110 -11.78 -0.12 -15.14
CA GLU A 110 -12.86 -1.10 -14.98
C GLU A 110 -12.96 -1.59 -13.53
N LEU A 111 -11.84 -1.94 -12.92
CA LEU A 111 -11.80 -2.38 -11.53
C LEU A 111 -12.39 -1.32 -10.59
N LEU A 112 -12.03 -0.05 -10.79
CA LEU A 112 -12.48 1.07 -9.96
C LEU A 112 -13.89 1.58 -10.33
N GLU A 113 -14.61 0.90 -11.22
CA GLU A 113 -16.07 1.05 -11.34
C GLU A 113 -16.80 0.38 -10.19
N ASN A 114 -16.18 -0.63 -9.56
CA ASN A 114 -16.65 -1.19 -8.31
C ASN A 114 -16.54 -0.16 -7.19
N LYS A 115 -17.46 -0.23 -6.22
CA LYS A 115 -17.47 0.65 -5.06
C LYS A 115 -16.53 0.10 -3.97
N PHE A 116 -15.39 0.75 -3.78
CA PHE A 116 -14.50 0.48 -2.65
C PHE A 116 -14.66 1.56 -1.57
N ASP A 117 -14.64 1.15 -0.30
CA ASP A 117 -14.52 2.09 0.81
C ASP A 117 -13.09 2.61 0.98
N TYR A 118 -12.10 1.81 0.55
CA TYR A 118 -10.69 2.19 0.61
C TYR A 118 -9.82 1.42 -0.39
N VAL A 119 -8.77 2.08 -0.90
CA VAL A 119 -7.74 1.47 -1.76
C VAL A 119 -6.38 1.52 -1.08
N MET A 120 -5.64 0.42 -1.17
CA MET A 120 -4.26 0.27 -0.70
C MET A 120 -3.34 0.01 -1.88
N ASP A 121 -2.53 1.01 -2.23
CA ASP A 121 -1.51 0.91 -3.27
C ASP A 121 -0.19 0.40 -2.67
N CYS A 122 0.12 -0.87 -2.93
CA CYS A 122 1.34 -1.56 -2.52
C CYS A 122 2.25 -1.91 -3.73
N ILE A 123 2.01 -1.28 -4.87
CA ILE A 123 2.77 -1.50 -6.12
C ILE A 123 4.19 -0.94 -5.96
N ASP A 124 5.21 -1.63 -6.47
CA ASP A 124 6.60 -1.15 -6.46
C ASP A 124 7.06 -0.51 -7.78
N SER A 125 6.32 -0.76 -8.87
CA SER A 125 6.54 -0.18 -10.19
C SER A 125 5.86 1.18 -10.36
N VAL A 126 6.58 2.15 -10.92
CA VAL A 126 6.12 3.55 -10.99
C VAL A 126 4.91 3.73 -11.90
N LYS A 127 4.89 3.12 -13.10
CA LYS A 127 3.80 3.34 -14.06
C LYS A 127 2.44 2.84 -13.54
N PRO A 128 2.28 1.56 -13.11
CA PRO A 128 0.99 1.08 -12.63
C PRO A 128 0.55 1.78 -11.34
N LYS A 129 1.50 2.17 -10.48
CA LYS A 129 1.24 3.01 -9.30
C LYS A 129 0.56 4.32 -9.69
N LEU A 130 1.10 5.05 -10.66
CA LEU A 130 0.52 6.34 -11.06
C LEU A 130 -0.89 6.18 -11.61
N THR A 131 -1.12 5.16 -12.43
CA THR A 131 -2.45 4.83 -12.95
C THR A 131 -3.44 4.59 -11.81
N LEU A 132 -3.11 3.72 -10.85
CA LEU A 132 -3.98 3.43 -9.73
C LEU A 132 -4.30 4.69 -8.91
N LEU A 133 -3.27 5.48 -8.60
CA LEU A 133 -3.43 6.72 -7.84
C LEU A 133 -4.31 7.74 -8.58
N SER A 134 -4.10 7.96 -9.88
CA SER A 134 -4.92 8.90 -10.64
C SER A 134 -6.36 8.43 -10.76
N SER A 135 -6.58 7.15 -11.06
CA SER A 135 -7.93 6.61 -11.25
C SER A 135 -8.73 6.58 -9.94
N ALA A 136 -8.10 6.28 -8.80
CA ALA A 136 -8.75 6.37 -7.50
C ALA A 136 -9.17 7.81 -7.17
N LEU A 137 -8.32 8.80 -7.48
CA LEU A 137 -8.64 10.22 -7.29
C LEU A 137 -9.78 10.71 -8.19
N GLU A 138 -9.79 10.30 -9.46
CA GLU A 138 -10.87 10.61 -10.40
C GLU A 138 -12.23 10.09 -9.92
N LYS A 139 -12.24 8.91 -9.29
CA LYS A 139 -13.44 8.30 -8.69
C LYS A 139 -13.73 8.77 -7.26
N ASN A 140 -12.91 9.67 -6.69
CA ASN A 140 -12.98 10.14 -5.30
C ASN A 140 -12.94 9.00 -4.25
N ILE A 141 -12.20 7.94 -4.54
CA ILE A 141 -12.04 6.81 -3.63
C ILE A 141 -10.87 7.09 -2.67
N PRO A 142 -11.06 6.98 -1.34
CA PRO A 142 -9.98 7.11 -0.38
C PRO A 142 -8.83 6.14 -0.66
N ILE A 143 -7.59 6.64 -0.65
CA ILE A 143 -6.42 5.84 -1.00
C ILE A 143 -5.24 6.12 -0.08
N VAL A 144 -4.56 5.04 0.32
CA VAL A 144 -3.26 5.06 0.97
C VAL A 144 -2.24 4.39 0.07
N SER A 145 -1.07 5.01 -0.08
CA SER A 145 0.01 4.52 -0.94
C SER A 145 1.27 4.26 -0.14
N SER A 146 1.81 3.06 -0.28
CA SER A 146 3.15 2.73 0.21
C SER A 146 4.19 3.32 -0.73
N MET A 147 5.14 4.05 -0.15
CA MET A 147 6.31 4.59 -0.84
C MET A 147 7.51 3.65 -0.68
N GLY A 148 8.73 4.14 -0.93
CA GLY A 148 9.92 3.30 -0.99
C GLY A 148 10.34 2.75 0.39
N ALA A 149 10.17 1.44 0.59
CA ALA A 149 10.62 0.69 1.76
C ALA A 149 12.03 0.08 1.62
N GLY A 150 12.59 0.04 0.40
CA GLY A 150 13.92 -0.54 0.15
C GLY A 150 15.08 0.33 0.61
N GLY A 151 16.23 -0.32 0.87
CA GLY A 151 17.50 0.30 1.24
C GLY A 151 17.51 0.92 2.63
N LYS A 152 16.73 0.36 3.55
CA LYS A 152 16.42 0.90 4.87
C LYS A 152 16.34 -0.22 5.91
N LEU A 153 16.51 0.13 7.19
CA LEU A 153 16.58 -0.80 8.31
C LEU A 153 15.68 -0.40 9.50
N ASP A 154 15.35 0.87 9.70
CA ASP A 154 14.67 1.32 10.92
C ASP A 154 13.14 1.45 10.72
N PRO A 155 12.33 0.55 11.28
CA PRO A 155 10.87 0.64 11.19
C PRO A 155 10.30 1.82 12.00
N THR A 156 11.02 2.34 13.00
CA THR A 156 10.55 3.48 13.82
C THR A 156 10.60 4.81 13.08
N SER A 157 11.36 4.85 11.98
CA SER A 157 11.44 5.97 11.04
C SER A 157 10.28 6.00 10.02
N ILE A 158 9.33 5.06 10.07
CA ILE A 158 8.12 5.10 9.23
C ILE A 158 7.22 6.25 9.68
N LYS A 159 6.68 6.99 8.70
CA LYS A 159 5.80 8.13 8.87
C LYS A 159 4.61 8.05 7.93
N ILE A 160 3.50 8.65 8.34
CA ILE A 160 2.30 8.84 7.54
C ILE A 160 2.14 10.34 7.31
N THR A 161 1.85 10.77 6.08
CA THR A 161 1.49 12.16 5.78
C THR A 161 0.72 12.23 4.46
N MET A 162 0.30 13.41 4.02
CA MET A 162 -0.25 13.58 2.68
C MET A 162 0.86 13.53 1.63
N LEU A 163 0.56 12.99 0.46
CA LEU A 163 1.55 12.79 -0.60
C LEU A 163 2.37 14.06 -0.90
N PRO A 164 1.80 15.28 -1.04
CA PRO A 164 2.58 16.50 -1.26
C PRO A 164 3.64 16.80 -0.19
N ASP A 165 3.39 16.40 1.06
CA ASP A 165 4.20 16.76 2.22
C ASP A 165 5.32 15.76 2.50
N THR A 166 5.31 14.59 1.86
CA THR A 166 6.38 13.59 1.97
C THR A 166 7.78 14.16 1.65
N TYR A 167 8.80 13.71 2.40
CA TYR A 167 10.20 14.14 2.29
C TYR A 167 11.14 12.94 2.43
N GLN A 168 12.43 13.10 2.08
CA GLN A 168 13.46 12.03 2.14
C GLN A 168 13.10 10.70 1.44
N CYS A 169 12.08 10.71 0.57
CA CYS A 169 11.66 9.53 -0.18
C CYS A 169 11.70 9.79 -1.69
N VAL A 170 12.60 9.06 -2.38
CA VAL A 170 12.82 9.18 -3.83
C VAL A 170 11.58 8.79 -4.61
N LEU A 171 10.95 7.65 -4.28
CA LEU A 171 9.73 7.19 -4.94
C LEU A 171 8.60 8.22 -4.78
N ALA A 172 8.36 8.71 -3.57
CA ALA A 172 7.34 9.73 -3.31
C ALA A 172 7.63 11.02 -4.10
N SER A 173 8.89 11.42 -4.23
CA SER A 173 9.28 12.58 -5.04
C SER A 173 8.94 12.41 -6.53
N TYR A 174 9.17 11.21 -7.07
CA TYR A 174 8.81 10.91 -8.45
C TYR A 174 7.30 10.86 -8.67
N VAL A 175 6.55 10.29 -7.71
CA VAL A 175 5.09 10.23 -7.76
C VAL A 175 4.49 11.63 -7.66
N ARG A 176 4.87 12.43 -6.65
CA ARG A 176 4.47 13.84 -6.51
C ARG A 176 4.68 14.63 -7.79
N LYS A 177 5.86 14.51 -8.41
CA LYS A 177 6.20 15.27 -9.62
C LYS A 177 5.28 14.93 -10.79
N ARG A 178 4.82 13.68 -10.90
CA ARG A 178 3.97 13.21 -12.00
C ARG A 178 2.48 13.46 -11.77
N LEU A 179 2.05 13.45 -10.51
CA LEU A 179 0.66 13.74 -10.13
C LEU A 179 0.42 15.24 -9.82
N ASN A 180 1.39 16.11 -10.04
CA ASN A 180 1.30 17.53 -9.65
C ASN A 180 0.20 18.35 -10.36
N LYS A 181 -0.36 17.83 -11.45
CA LYS A 181 -1.49 18.41 -12.18
C LYS A 181 -2.78 17.60 -12.02
N THR A 182 -2.73 16.47 -11.31
CA THR A 182 -3.90 15.63 -11.06
C THR A 182 -4.77 16.30 -10.00
N ILE A 183 -6.07 16.38 -10.27
CA ILE A 183 -7.05 16.92 -9.33
C ILE A 183 -7.05 16.05 -8.07
N ASN A 184 -7.18 16.67 -6.88
CA ASN A 184 -7.18 15.98 -5.58
C ASN A 184 -5.88 15.23 -5.22
N ALA A 185 -4.74 15.52 -5.87
CA ALA A 185 -3.46 14.87 -5.55
C ALA A 185 -3.00 15.05 -4.09
N ASP A 186 -3.54 16.05 -3.39
CA ASP A 186 -3.37 16.34 -1.97
C ASP A 186 -4.16 15.41 -1.03
N LYS A 187 -5.10 14.62 -1.56
CA LYS A 187 -5.90 13.66 -0.78
C LYS A 187 -5.26 12.27 -0.63
N ILE A 188 -4.13 12.02 -1.30
CA ILE A 188 -3.43 10.74 -1.20
C ILE A 188 -2.68 10.68 0.13
N LYS A 189 -3.03 9.75 1.01
CA LYS A 189 -2.21 9.43 2.18
C LYS A 189 -1.00 8.60 1.75
N ALA A 190 0.17 8.92 2.26
CA ALA A 190 1.43 8.28 1.91
C ALA A 190 2.13 7.73 3.15
N VAL A 191 2.49 6.45 3.10
CA VAL A 191 3.37 5.81 4.07
C VAL A 191 4.78 5.80 3.51
N PHE A 192 5.72 6.43 4.22
CA PHE A 192 7.11 6.57 3.80
C PHE A 192 8.04 6.44 5.02
N SER A 193 9.34 6.38 4.80
CA SER A 193 10.32 6.44 5.90
C SER A 193 11.27 7.61 5.68
N THR A 194 11.65 8.25 6.79
CA THR A 194 12.60 9.36 6.86
C THR A 194 14.06 8.89 6.94
N GLU A 195 14.28 7.58 7.10
CA GLU A 195 15.61 7.00 7.08
C GLU A 195 16.26 7.22 5.71
N GLU A 196 17.54 7.61 5.73
CA GLU A 196 18.32 7.74 4.50
C GLU A 196 18.54 6.38 3.85
N ILE A 197 18.45 6.35 2.53
CA ILE A 197 18.63 5.13 1.77
C ILE A 197 20.12 4.75 1.74
N ARG A 198 20.42 3.49 2.09
CA ARG A 198 21.72 2.86 1.89
C ARG A 198 22.01 2.66 0.41
N LYS A 199 22.77 3.59 -0.18
CA LYS A 199 23.09 3.64 -1.62
C LYS A 199 23.92 2.45 -2.10
N ASP A 200 24.76 1.92 -1.23
CA ASP A 200 25.56 0.71 -1.41
C ASP A 200 24.73 -0.57 -1.58
N SER A 201 23.46 -0.56 -1.15
CA SER A 201 22.52 -1.67 -1.34
C SER A 201 21.81 -1.66 -2.70
N LEU A 202 22.12 -0.71 -3.58
CA LEU A 202 21.52 -0.62 -4.91
C LEU A 202 22.16 -1.65 -5.85
N ILE A 203 21.34 -2.51 -6.43
CA ILE A 203 21.74 -3.42 -7.49
C ILE A 203 21.04 -3.04 -8.80
N MET A 204 21.75 -3.25 -9.91
CA MET A 204 21.16 -3.22 -11.24
C MET A 204 20.50 -4.56 -11.52
N THR A 205 19.32 -4.52 -12.13
CA THR A 205 18.59 -5.72 -12.55
C THR A 205 18.67 -5.82 -14.07
N ASP A 206 18.36 -6.99 -14.62
CA ASP A 206 18.34 -7.28 -16.07
C ASP A 206 17.22 -6.53 -16.84
N GLY A 207 16.38 -5.76 -16.14
CA GLY A 207 15.25 -5.05 -16.74
C GLY A 207 13.96 -5.86 -16.79
N SER A 208 13.98 -7.13 -16.37
CA SER A 208 12.79 -7.98 -16.26
C SER A 208 11.76 -7.35 -15.32
N ASN A 209 10.48 -7.62 -15.58
CA ASN A 209 9.35 -7.09 -14.79
C ASN A 209 9.36 -5.56 -14.60
N PHE A 210 9.87 -4.82 -15.58
CA PHE A 210 9.96 -3.35 -15.59
C PHE A 210 10.81 -2.73 -14.46
N LYS A 211 11.68 -3.53 -13.82
CA LYS A 211 12.61 -3.05 -12.79
C LYS A 211 13.99 -2.91 -13.39
N LYS A 212 14.52 -1.69 -13.41
CA LYS A 212 15.91 -1.40 -13.84
C LYS A 212 16.93 -1.47 -12.71
N SER A 213 16.46 -1.33 -11.48
CA SER A 213 17.29 -1.37 -10.28
C SER A 213 16.43 -1.74 -9.08
N ALA A 214 17.04 -2.37 -8.08
CA ALA A 214 16.40 -2.68 -6.81
C ALA A 214 17.34 -2.31 -5.65
N TYR A 215 16.77 -1.84 -4.55
CA TYR A 215 17.52 -1.73 -3.30
C TYR A 215 17.39 -3.03 -2.52
N GLY A 216 18.44 -3.37 -1.77
CA GLY A 216 18.38 -4.41 -0.75
C GLY A 216 17.23 -4.17 0.24
N THR A 217 16.69 -5.25 0.80
CA THR A 217 15.55 -5.21 1.71
C THR A 217 15.77 -6.15 2.87
N VAL A 218 15.33 -5.74 4.06
CA VAL A 218 15.30 -6.55 5.28
C VAL A 218 13.90 -7.12 5.51
N SER A 219 13.80 -8.22 6.24
CA SER A 219 12.58 -9.04 6.35
C SER A 219 11.39 -8.33 6.97
N TYR A 220 11.61 -7.51 8.00
CA TYR A 220 10.54 -6.89 8.76
C TYR A 220 10.07 -5.55 8.18
N LEU A 221 10.90 -4.84 7.41
CA LEU A 221 10.60 -3.45 7.06
C LEU A 221 9.44 -3.32 6.07
N PRO A 222 9.38 -4.11 4.97
CA PRO A 222 8.20 -4.12 4.10
C PRO A 222 6.92 -4.52 4.84
N ALA A 223 7.00 -5.49 5.77
CA ALA A 223 5.88 -5.89 6.61
C ALA A 223 5.40 -4.75 7.53
N ALA A 224 6.33 -3.98 8.12
CA ALA A 224 6.02 -2.80 8.93
C ALA A 224 5.34 -1.70 8.11
N PHE A 225 5.76 -1.48 6.85
CA PHE A 225 5.05 -0.62 5.91
C PHE A 225 3.62 -1.14 5.66
N GLY A 226 3.46 -2.45 5.44
CA GLY A 226 2.15 -3.09 5.25
C GLY A 226 1.22 -2.89 6.44
N GLY A 227 1.73 -3.11 7.66
CA GLY A 227 1.02 -2.83 8.90
C GLY A 227 0.65 -1.36 9.08
N THR A 228 1.55 -0.45 8.70
CA THR A 228 1.27 1.00 8.75
C THR A 228 0.18 1.39 7.76
N CYS A 229 0.23 0.87 6.52
CA CYS A 229 -0.83 1.08 5.53
C CYS A 229 -2.17 0.53 6.03
N ALA A 230 -2.20 -0.68 6.59
CA ALA A 230 -3.42 -1.28 7.14
C ALA A 230 -3.98 -0.45 8.31
N SER A 231 -3.11 0.02 9.21
CA SER A 231 -3.48 0.95 10.29
C SER A 231 -4.15 2.20 9.75
N VAL A 232 -3.63 2.82 8.68
CA VAL A 232 -4.26 3.99 8.06
C VAL A 232 -5.68 3.68 7.63
N VAL A 233 -5.87 2.60 6.85
CA VAL A 233 -7.20 2.20 6.36
C VAL A 233 -8.17 1.94 7.51
N ILE A 234 -7.79 1.10 8.47
CA ILE A 234 -8.68 0.72 9.59
C ILE A 234 -9.07 1.95 10.41
N ARG A 235 -8.11 2.82 10.73
CA ARG A 235 -8.40 4.04 11.51
C ARG A 235 -9.28 5.01 10.75
N ASP A 236 -9.04 5.23 9.46
CA ASP A 236 -9.89 6.09 8.64
C ASP A 236 -11.33 5.54 8.55
N LEU A 237 -11.50 4.24 8.32
CA LEU A 237 -12.83 3.60 8.25
C LEU A 237 -13.59 3.67 9.57
N LEU A 238 -12.88 3.70 10.71
CA LEU A 238 -13.46 3.84 12.05
C LEU A 238 -13.57 5.29 12.52
N GLY A 239 -12.99 6.26 11.81
CA GLY A 239 -12.94 7.66 12.22
C GLY A 239 -11.95 7.96 13.34
N TYR A 240 -10.95 7.11 13.56
CA TYR A 240 -9.88 7.36 14.51
C TYR A 240 -8.84 8.34 13.96
N PRO A 241 -8.28 9.22 14.81
CA PRO A 241 -7.32 10.22 14.38
C PRO A 241 -6.05 9.56 13.82
N ILE A 242 -5.43 10.18 12.82
CA ILE A 242 -4.13 9.80 12.27
C ILE A 242 -3.13 10.93 12.48
N GLU A 243 -2.08 10.67 13.25
CA GLU A 243 -0.98 11.62 13.41
C GLU A 243 -0.21 11.71 12.09
N MET A 244 -0.30 12.88 11.45
CA MET A 244 0.37 13.17 10.19
C MET A 244 1.72 13.83 10.47
N ALA A 245 2.79 13.24 9.96
CA ALA A 245 4.12 13.80 10.02
C ALA A 245 4.18 15.13 9.26
N GLN A 246 4.77 16.14 9.90
CA GLN A 246 5.00 17.44 9.28
C GLN A 246 6.30 17.44 8.48
N ARG A 247 6.28 18.11 7.34
CA ARG A 247 7.48 18.34 6.54
C ARG A 247 8.39 19.36 7.23
N PRO A 248 9.66 19.05 7.52
CA PRO A 248 10.57 20.00 8.14
C PRO A 248 10.75 21.29 7.31
N ALA A 249 10.72 22.46 7.96
CA ALA A 249 10.80 23.77 7.30
C ALA A 249 12.08 23.96 6.45
N ARG A 250 13.19 23.34 6.86
CA ARG A 250 14.46 23.35 6.10
C ARG A 250 14.38 22.63 4.75
N ILE A 251 13.37 21.77 4.56
CA ILE A 251 13.11 21.01 3.32
C ILE A 251 11.99 21.68 2.49
N SER A 252 11.63 22.94 2.82
CA SER A 252 10.58 23.70 2.13
C SER A 252 10.97 24.14 0.71
N HIS A 253 9.93 24.37 -0.09
CA HIS A 253 9.93 24.51 -1.54
C HIS A 253 10.82 25.62 -2.09
N LYS A 254 12.10 25.32 -2.40
CA LYS A 254 12.92 26.18 -3.29
C LYS A 254 12.43 26.25 -4.75
N THR A 255 11.28 25.67 -5.10
CA THR A 255 10.91 25.46 -6.53
C THR A 255 9.51 25.97 -6.95
N LEU A 256 8.63 26.41 -6.04
CA LEU A 256 7.30 26.90 -6.44
C LEU A 256 7.20 28.44 -6.50
N GLN A 257 7.84 29.17 -5.58
CA GLN A 257 7.82 30.65 -5.62
C GLN A 257 8.70 31.23 -6.74
N LYS A 258 9.83 30.59 -7.10
CA LYS A 258 10.68 31.03 -8.23
C LYS A 258 10.02 30.94 -9.61
N ARG A 259 8.96 30.12 -9.78
CA ARG A 259 8.20 30.01 -11.04
C ARG A 259 7.14 31.10 -11.20
N LYS A 260 6.62 31.66 -10.10
CA LYS A 260 5.71 32.83 -10.16
C LYS A 260 6.48 34.15 -10.31
N ALA A 261 7.71 34.24 -9.79
CA ALA A 261 8.56 35.43 -9.92
C ALA A 261 9.29 35.55 -11.28
N LYS A 262 9.28 34.51 -12.12
CA LYS A 262 9.81 34.54 -13.51
C LYS A 262 8.73 34.71 -14.59
N LYS A 263 7.48 34.95 -14.17
CA LYS A 263 6.31 35.18 -15.05
C LYS A 263 5.62 36.52 -14.77
N LYS A 264 6.26 37.38 -13.99
CA LYS A 264 6.04 38.83 -13.97
C LYS A 264 7.31 39.47 -14.50
#